data_AF-A0A3M1F1Z6-F1
#
_entry.id   AF-A0A3M1F1Z6-F1
#
_cell.length_a   1.000
_cell.length_b   1.000
_cell.length_c   1.000
_cell.angle_alpha   90.00
_cell.angle_beta   90.00
_cell.angle_gamma   90.00
#
_symmetry.space_group_name_H-M   'P 1'
#
loop_
_entity.id
_entity.type
_entity.pdbx_description
1 polymer ?
#
loop_
_entity_poly.entity_id
_entity_poly.type
_entity_poly.pdbx_seq_one_letter_code
_entity_poly.pdbx_strand_id
1 'polypeptide(L)'
;FASAIYNFVMRVLAGVRIHDANWIKAMRREVIESFPPLRSDWHRFLIMIAAHQGFRVGEVKTHYRPRPAGSSKFGFSRIPISFLDVLVVKFLLTFSRAPMRFFGGLGLAGMVISLVTFLYLTGLYVIIGKQQRPIFIAAGILAVISVLLFVVGFLAELIVSQGERMVELERRLEREGELEGAGLRRRSGSDEV
;
A
#
# COMPACT_ATOMS: atom_id res chain seq x y z
N PHE A 1 12.15 -21.19 -9.39
CA PHE A 1 11.99 -21.11 -7.93
C PHE A 1 11.52 -19.72 -7.46
N ALA A 2 12.31 -18.66 -7.59
CA ALA A 2 11.92 -17.31 -7.14
C ALA A 2 10.59 -16.77 -7.74
N SER A 3 10.34 -17.03 -9.04
CA SER A 3 9.06 -16.68 -9.69
C SER A 3 7.85 -17.43 -9.09
N ALA A 4 8.04 -18.69 -8.65
CA ALA A 4 6.97 -19.47 -8.05
C ALA A 4 6.56 -18.93 -6.68
N ILE A 5 7.53 -18.48 -5.86
CA ILE A 5 7.27 -17.81 -4.58
C ILE A 5 6.54 -16.49 -4.83
N TYR A 6 7.00 -15.69 -5.79
CA TYR A 6 6.31 -14.46 -6.18
C TYR A 6 4.85 -14.71 -6.60
N ASN A 7 4.62 -15.65 -7.51
CA ASN A 7 3.28 -15.99 -7.99
C ASN A 7 2.41 -16.63 -6.87
N PHE A 8 3.00 -17.30 -5.89
CA PHE A 8 2.30 -17.79 -4.70
C PHE A 8 1.89 -16.63 -3.78
N VAL A 9 2.83 -15.76 -3.41
CA VAL A 9 2.57 -14.60 -2.54
C VAL A 9 1.56 -13.65 -3.21
N MET A 10 1.66 -13.47 -4.53
CA MET A 10 0.71 -12.67 -5.31
C MET A 10 -0.69 -13.31 -5.31
N ARG A 11 -0.82 -14.62 -5.50
CA ARG A 11 -2.11 -15.34 -5.37
C ARG A 11 -2.75 -15.15 -4.00
N VAL A 12 -1.96 -15.30 -2.94
CA VAL A 12 -2.45 -15.22 -1.56
C VAL A 12 -2.82 -13.78 -1.17
N LEU A 13 -1.94 -12.81 -1.44
CA LEU A 13 -2.14 -11.43 -1.00
C LEU A 13 -3.05 -10.62 -1.93
N ALA A 14 -3.04 -10.89 -3.24
CA ALA A 14 -3.90 -10.21 -4.20
C ALA A 14 -5.26 -10.90 -4.39
N GLY A 15 -5.40 -12.17 -3.99
CA GLY A 15 -6.61 -12.95 -4.25
C GLY A 15 -6.81 -13.31 -5.73
N VAL A 16 -5.77 -13.17 -6.56
CA VAL A 16 -5.85 -13.35 -8.00
C VAL A 16 -5.37 -14.75 -8.38
N ARG A 17 -6.24 -15.59 -8.94
CA ARG A 17 -5.90 -16.97 -9.35
C ARG A 17 -5.23 -17.00 -10.74
N ILE A 18 -3.94 -16.64 -10.81
CA ILE A 18 -3.13 -16.70 -12.03
C ILE A 18 -1.88 -17.54 -11.79
N HIS A 19 -1.42 -18.25 -12.83
CA HIS A 19 -0.21 -19.08 -12.74
C HIS A 19 1.07 -18.24 -12.87
N ASP A 20 1.11 -17.29 -13.81
CA ASP A 20 2.23 -16.35 -13.98
C ASP A 20 1.77 -14.91 -14.26
N ALA A 21 2.04 -14.02 -13.30
CA ALA A 21 1.67 -12.60 -13.41
C ALA A 21 2.76 -11.72 -14.04
N ASN A 22 3.93 -12.28 -14.35
CA ASN A 22 5.06 -11.52 -14.91
C ASN A 22 5.11 -11.54 -16.43
N TRP A 23 4.22 -12.30 -17.08
CA TRP A 23 4.18 -12.43 -18.53
C TRP A 23 3.52 -11.21 -19.22
N ILE A 24 3.31 -11.32 -20.53
CA ILE A 24 2.59 -10.34 -21.36
C ILE A 24 1.25 -10.00 -20.72
N LYS A 25 0.98 -8.70 -20.58
CA LYS A 25 -0.25 -8.16 -19.99
C LYS A 25 -1.00 -7.39 -21.05
N ALA A 26 -2.28 -7.75 -21.26
CA ALA A 26 -3.20 -6.98 -22.08
C ALA A 26 -4.26 -6.38 -21.17
N MET A 27 -4.50 -5.08 -21.29
CA MET A 27 -5.43 -4.33 -20.44
C MET A 27 -6.26 -3.41 -21.33
N ARG A 28 -7.53 -3.21 -20.98
CA ARG A 28 -8.37 -2.18 -21.61
C ARG A 28 -7.88 -0.80 -21.18
N ARG A 29 -8.17 0.22 -22.00
CA ARG A 29 -7.78 1.61 -21.71
C ARG A 29 -8.30 2.07 -20.34
N GLU A 30 -9.54 1.74 -20.02
CA GLU A 30 -10.19 2.04 -18.73
C GLU A 30 -9.42 1.53 -17.50
N VAL A 31 -8.70 0.40 -17.63
CA VAL A 31 -7.88 -0.18 -16.55
C VAL A 31 -6.59 0.61 -16.35
N ILE A 32 -6.03 1.13 -17.44
CA ILE A 32 -4.78 1.92 -17.39
C ILE A 32 -5.09 3.32 -16.84
N GLU A 33 -6.20 3.91 -17.28
CA GLU A 33 -6.69 5.21 -16.80
C GLU A 33 -7.07 5.18 -15.31
N SER A 34 -7.42 4.03 -14.75
CA SER A 34 -7.73 3.90 -13.33
C SER A 34 -6.51 3.73 -12.43
N PHE A 35 -5.30 3.52 -12.98
CA PHE A 35 -4.13 3.29 -12.15
C PHE A 35 -3.65 4.57 -11.43
N PRO A 36 -3.24 4.47 -10.15
CA PRO A 36 -2.59 5.58 -9.46
C PRO A 36 -1.24 5.90 -10.13
N PRO A 37 -0.63 7.06 -9.85
CA PRO A 37 0.71 7.39 -10.34
C PRO A 37 1.70 6.24 -10.07
N LEU A 38 2.12 5.56 -11.14
CA LEU A 38 2.92 4.34 -11.05
C LEU A 38 4.40 4.71 -10.89
N ARG A 39 5.04 4.18 -9.84
CA ARG A 39 6.50 4.15 -9.78
C ARG A 39 7.04 3.17 -10.82
N SER A 40 8.27 3.45 -11.31
CA SER A 40 8.98 2.65 -12.32
C SER A 40 8.91 1.14 -12.02
N ASP A 41 9.00 0.77 -10.74
CA ASP A 41 9.19 -0.61 -10.29
C ASP A 41 7.86 -1.37 -10.08
N TRP A 42 6.73 -0.68 -10.24
CA TRP A 42 5.39 -1.21 -9.97
C TRP A 42 4.71 -1.87 -11.17
N HIS A 43 5.33 -1.81 -12.36
CA HIS A 43 4.84 -2.48 -13.57
C HIS A 43 4.62 -4.00 -13.39
N ARG A 44 5.36 -4.65 -12.48
CA ARG A 44 5.13 -6.07 -12.14
C ARG A 44 3.81 -6.30 -11.39
N PHE A 45 3.32 -5.30 -10.66
CA PHE A 45 2.13 -5.40 -9.82
C PHE A 45 0.84 -4.90 -10.48
N LEU A 46 0.87 -4.50 -11.76
CA LEU A 46 -0.31 -3.97 -12.45
C LEU A 46 -1.55 -4.87 -12.34
N ILE A 47 -1.36 -6.19 -12.41
CA ILE A 47 -2.45 -7.16 -12.25
C ILE A 47 -3.02 -7.15 -10.82
N MET A 48 -2.16 -7.05 -9.81
CA MET A 48 -2.58 -6.95 -8.42
C MET A 48 -3.35 -5.65 -8.17
N ILE A 49 -2.87 -4.54 -8.74
CA ILE A 49 -3.53 -3.23 -8.65
C ILE A 49 -4.91 -3.29 -9.33
N ALA A 50 -4.98 -3.81 -10.55
CA ALA A 50 -6.24 -3.95 -11.29
C ALA A 50 -7.26 -4.84 -10.54
N ALA A 51 -6.82 -5.98 -10.01
CA ALA A 51 -7.69 -6.85 -9.23
C ALA A 51 -8.16 -6.17 -7.93
N HIS A 52 -7.28 -5.42 -7.26
CA HIS A 52 -7.65 -4.67 -6.06
C HIS A 52 -8.66 -3.55 -6.35
N GLN A 53 -8.61 -2.95 -7.54
CA GLN A 53 -9.59 -1.98 -8.02
C GLN A 53 -10.92 -2.63 -8.47
N GLY A 54 -11.03 -3.97 -8.43
CA GLY A 54 -12.26 -4.69 -8.74
C GLY A 54 -12.39 -5.12 -10.21
N PHE A 55 -11.35 -4.94 -11.04
CA PHE A 55 -11.38 -5.42 -12.41
C PHE A 55 -11.31 -6.95 -12.48
N ARG A 56 -11.98 -7.51 -13.47
CA ARG A 56 -11.92 -8.96 -13.76
C ARG A 56 -10.60 -9.28 -14.44
N VAL A 57 -9.90 -10.26 -13.89
CA VAL A 57 -8.62 -10.73 -14.43
C VAL A 57 -8.77 -12.18 -14.90
N GLY A 58 -8.29 -12.45 -16.11
CA GLY A 58 -8.24 -13.79 -16.70
C GLY A 58 -6.84 -14.13 -17.21
N GLU A 59 -6.61 -15.41 -17.47
CA GLU A 59 -5.35 -15.93 -18.02
C GLU A 59 -5.64 -16.70 -19.31
N VAL A 60 -4.84 -16.44 -20.35
CA VAL A 60 -4.91 -17.15 -21.63
C VAL A 60 -3.59 -17.89 -21.81
N LYS A 61 -3.66 -19.21 -22.06
CA LYS A 61 -2.48 -20.04 -22.28
C LYS A 61 -1.79 -19.62 -23.57
N THR A 62 -0.55 -19.15 -23.47
CA THR A 62 0.29 -18.82 -24.62
C THR A 62 1.44 -19.81 -24.74
N HIS A 63 1.78 -20.22 -25.97
CA HIS A 63 2.96 -21.03 -26.22
C HIS A 63 4.24 -20.20 -26.09
N TYR A 64 5.16 -20.66 -25.24
CA TYR A 64 6.49 -20.07 -25.09
C TYR A 64 7.56 -21.10 -25.45
N ARG A 65 8.60 -20.65 -26.17
CA ARG A 65 9.80 -21.45 -26.43
C ARG A 65 10.85 -21.16 -25.37
N PRO A 66 11.50 -22.19 -24.78
CA PRO A 66 12.56 -21.98 -23.81
C PRO A 66 13.66 -21.09 -24.41
N ARG A 67 14.23 -20.21 -23.57
CA ARG A 67 15.25 -19.27 -24.03
C ARG A 67 16.48 -20.05 -24.51
N PRO A 68 17.00 -19.80 -25.73
CA PRO A 68 18.08 -20.61 -26.30
C PRO A 68 19.43 -20.44 -25.60
N ALA A 69 19.65 -19.30 -24.91
CA ALA A 69 20.87 -19.03 -24.17
C ALA A 69 20.65 -18.07 -22.99
N GLY A 70 21.56 -18.12 -22.01
CA GLY A 70 21.61 -17.25 -20.84
C GLY A 70 21.09 -17.90 -19.55
N SER A 71 21.54 -17.37 -18.41
CA SER A 71 21.08 -17.80 -17.09
C SER A 71 19.90 -16.94 -16.61
N SER A 72 19.10 -17.51 -15.71
CA SER A 72 18.04 -16.77 -15.03
C SER A 72 18.65 -15.63 -14.21
N LYS A 73 18.25 -14.38 -14.49
CA LYS A 73 18.61 -13.21 -13.66
C LYS A 73 17.88 -13.20 -12.30
N PHE A 74 17.09 -14.23 -11.99
CA PHE A 74 16.41 -14.40 -10.72
C PHE A 74 17.26 -15.28 -9.79
N GLY A 75 18.22 -14.65 -9.11
CA GLY A 75 18.99 -15.28 -8.02
C GLY A 75 18.20 -15.35 -6.72
N PHE A 76 18.73 -16.09 -5.74
CA PHE A 76 18.13 -16.24 -4.41
C PHE A 76 18.01 -14.90 -3.64
N SER A 77 18.93 -13.96 -3.88
CA SER A 77 18.88 -12.60 -3.31
C SER A 77 17.61 -11.82 -3.66
N ARG A 78 16.92 -12.21 -4.74
CA ARG A 78 15.69 -11.55 -5.21
C ARG A 78 14.44 -11.98 -4.45
N ILE A 79 14.49 -13.09 -3.72
CA ILE A 79 13.34 -13.62 -2.98
C ILE A 79 12.88 -12.66 -1.87
N PRO A 80 13.75 -12.22 -0.93
CA PRO A 80 13.33 -11.29 0.13
C PRO A 80 12.87 -9.95 -0.44
N ILE A 81 13.56 -9.43 -1.46
CA ILE A 81 13.19 -8.18 -2.14
C ILE A 81 11.80 -8.31 -2.76
N SER A 82 11.56 -9.38 -3.53
CA SER A 82 10.26 -9.59 -4.20
C SER A 82 9.12 -9.78 -3.19
N PHE A 83 9.37 -10.41 -2.04
CA PHE A 83 8.40 -10.52 -0.96
C PHE A 83 8.08 -9.16 -0.34
N LEU A 84 9.12 -8.39 0.04
CA LEU A 84 8.97 -7.05 0.59
C LEU A 84 8.22 -6.14 -0.39
N ASP A 85 8.51 -6.22 -1.68
CA ASP A 85 7.84 -5.40 -2.68
C ASP A 85 6.33 -5.71 -2.80
N VAL A 86 5.95 -6.99 -2.76
CA VAL A 86 4.53 -7.36 -2.74
C VAL A 86 3.86 -6.84 -1.47
N LEU A 87 4.55 -6.97 -0.32
CA LEU A 87 4.05 -6.48 0.96
C LEU A 87 3.86 -4.96 0.91
N VAL A 88 4.84 -4.22 0.39
CA VAL A 88 4.77 -2.75 0.21
C VAL A 88 3.61 -2.36 -0.68
N VAL A 89 3.39 -3.05 -1.81
CA VAL A 89 2.29 -2.72 -2.73
C VAL A 89 0.95 -3.05 -2.11
N LYS A 90 0.81 -4.24 -1.49
CA LYS A 90 -0.42 -4.60 -0.77
C LYS A 90 -0.69 -3.61 0.35
N PHE A 91 0.36 -3.22 1.07
CA PHE A 91 0.32 -2.25 2.14
C PHE A 91 -0.18 -0.91 1.59
N LEU A 92 0.44 -0.38 0.54
CA LEU A 92 0.01 0.87 -0.06
C LEU A 92 -1.45 0.82 -0.53
N LEU A 93 -1.83 -0.22 -1.29
CA LEU A 93 -3.19 -0.36 -1.80
C LEU A 93 -4.25 -0.43 -0.69
N THR A 94 -3.93 -1.09 0.44
CA THR A 94 -4.87 -1.32 1.53
C THR A 94 -4.86 -0.20 2.57
N PHE A 95 -3.68 0.27 2.97
CA PHE A 95 -3.51 1.24 4.05
C PHE A 95 -3.56 2.68 3.60
N SER A 96 -3.29 3.02 2.33
CA SER A 96 -3.44 4.40 1.85
C SER A 96 -4.85 4.96 2.00
N ARG A 97 -5.87 4.10 2.19
CA ARG A 97 -7.26 4.56 2.38
C ARG A 97 -7.60 4.98 3.81
N ALA A 98 -6.91 4.44 4.83
CA ALA A 98 -7.16 4.78 6.23
C ALA A 98 -5.98 4.36 7.14
N PRO A 99 -4.80 4.99 7.02
CA PRO A 99 -3.62 4.63 7.81
C PRO A 99 -3.86 4.63 9.33
N MET A 100 -4.65 5.58 9.82
CA MET A 100 -4.95 5.74 11.24
C MET A 100 -5.69 4.52 11.81
N ARG A 101 -6.61 3.92 11.04
CA ARG A 101 -7.38 2.76 11.52
C ARG A 101 -6.49 1.55 11.80
N PHE A 102 -5.43 1.37 11.02
CA PHE A 102 -4.53 0.24 11.20
C PHE A 102 -3.50 0.50 12.30
N PHE A 103 -2.65 1.52 12.14
CA PHE A 103 -1.59 1.79 13.10
C PHE A 103 -2.09 2.39 14.41
N GLY A 104 -3.08 3.27 14.33
CA GLY A 104 -3.75 3.82 15.51
C GLY A 104 -4.53 2.74 16.26
N GLY A 105 -5.17 1.80 15.56
CA GLY A 105 -5.84 0.65 16.18
C GLY A 105 -4.87 -0.27 16.92
N LEU A 106 -3.77 -0.66 16.27
CA LEU A 106 -2.72 -1.47 16.90
C LEU A 106 -2.03 -0.75 18.06
N GLY A 107 -1.72 0.55 17.89
CA GLY A 107 -1.14 1.39 18.93
C GLY A 107 -2.07 1.53 20.13
N LEU A 108 -3.36 1.77 19.92
CA LEU A 108 -4.34 1.87 21.00
C LEU A 108 -4.49 0.54 21.75
N ALA A 109 -4.57 -0.58 21.04
CA ALA A 109 -4.64 -1.90 21.66
C ALA A 109 -3.40 -2.17 22.54
N GLY A 110 -2.20 -1.88 22.01
CA GLY A 110 -0.96 -2.02 22.76
C GLY A 110 -0.88 -1.09 23.98
N MET A 111 -1.35 0.16 23.86
CA MET A 111 -1.43 1.10 24.99
C MET A 111 -2.33 0.55 26.10
N VAL A 112 -3.50 0.00 25.76
CA VAL A 112 -4.43 -0.58 26.74
C VAL A 112 -3.79 -1.78 27.43
N ILE A 113 -3.15 -2.68 26.68
CA ILE A 113 -2.46 -3.85 27.24
C ILE A 113 -1.34 -3.41 28.20
N SER A 114 -0.51 -2.44 27.79
CA SER A 114 0.55 -1.89 28.62
C SER A 114 0.00 -1.22 29.89
N LEU A 115 -1.07 -0.44 29.77
CA LEU A 115 -1.70 0.23 30.91
C LEU A 115 -2.24 -0.77 31.92
N VAL A 116 -3.00 -1.78 31.46
CA VAL A 116 -3.52 -2.84 32.33
C VAL A 116 -2.38 -3.60 33.00
N THR A 117 -1.30 -3.90 32.26
CA THR A 117 -0.13 -4.59 32.82
C THR A 117 0.57 -3.75 33.88
N PHE A 118 0.72 -2.43 33.66
CA PHE A 118 1.28 -1.53 34.67
C PHE A 118 0.41 -1.46 35.91
N LEU A 119 -0.91 -1.28 35.77
CA LEU A 119 -1.82 -1.24 36.90
C LEU A 119 -1.76 -2.55 37.72
N TYR A 120 -1.72 -3.70 37.04
CA TYR A 120 -1.56 -5.00 37.68
C TYR A 120 -0.25 -5.11 38.46
N LEU A 121 0.88 -4.75 37.85
CA LEU A 121 2.20 -4.83 38.50
C LEU A 121 2.32 -3.84 39.67
N THR A 122 1.77 -2.63 39.54
CA THR A 122 1.72 -1.65 40.62
C THR A 122 0.89 -2.17 41.80
N GLY A 123 -0.27 -2.77 41.54
CA GLY A 123 -1.08 -3.39 42.59
C GLY A 123 -0.33 -4.52 43.31
N LEU A 124 0.36 -5.37 42.55
CA LEU A 124 1.15 -6.48 43.09
C LEU A 124 2.33 -6.00 43.95
N TYR A 125 2.95 -4.88 43.56
CA TYR A 125 4.00 -4.22 44.33
C TYR A 125 3.46 -3.62 45.64
N VAL A 126 2.32 -2.91 45.60
CA VAL A 126 1.75 -2.26 46.79
C VAL A 126 1.20 -3.26 47.81
N ILE A 127 0.56 -4.34 47.36
CA ILE A 127 -0.10 -5.30 48.26
C ILE A 127 0.89 -6.34 48.80
N ILE A 128 1.78 -6.86 47.96
CA ILE A 128 2.62 -8.04 48.26
C ILE A 128 4.11 -7.65 48.38
N GLY A 129 4.49 -6.42 48.01
CA GLY A 129 5.90 -6.00 47.96
C GLY A 129 6.71 -6.68 46.86
N LYS A 130 6.06 -7.42 45.94
CA LYS A 130 6.74 -8.22 44.91
C LYS A 130 6.90 -7.41 43.63
N GLN A 131 8.14 -7.31 43.13
CA GLN A 131 8.46 -6.58 41.90
C GLN A 131 8.91 -7.54 40.79
N GLN A 132 8.17 -7.59 39.68
CA GLN A 132 8.53 -8.39 38.50
C GLN A 132 9.20 -7.53 37.42
N ARG A 133 10.52 -7.37 37.55
CA ARG A 133 11.33 -6.49 36.67
C ARG A 133 11.22 -6.81 35.18
N PRO A 134 11.27 -8.09 34.71
CA PRO A 134 11.21 -8.37 33.27
C PRO A 134 9.88 -7.98 32.63
N ILE A 135 8.76 -8.23 33.31
CA ILE A 135 7.41 -7.92 32.80
C ILE A 135 7.18 -6.41 32.83
N PHE A 136 7.67 -5.71 33.87
CA PHE A 136 7.61 -4.26 33.94
C PHE A 136 8.34 -3.59 32.77
N ILE A 137 9.56 -4.05 32.47
CA ILE A 137 10.34 -3.54 31.34
C ILE A 137 9.64 -3.86 30.01
N ALA A 138 9.13 -5.08 29.84
CA ALA A 138 8.39 -5.46 28.63
C ALA A 138 7.13 -4.61 28.43
N ALA A 139 6.36 -4.33 29.49
CA ALA A 139 5.20 -3.45 29.44
C ALA A 139 5.56 -2.01 29.05
N GLY A 140 6.71 -1.51 29.53
CA GLY A 140 7.25 -0.21 29.15
C GLY A 140 7.70 -0.14 27.69
N ILE A 141 8.42 -1.16 27.19
CA ILE A 141 8.80 -1.26 25.78
C ILE A 141 7.55 -1.31 24.90
N LEU A 142 6.56 -2.12 25.28
CA LEU A 142 5.28 -2.20 24.57
C LEU A 142 4.56 -0.84 24.58
N ALA A 143 4.58 -0.10 25.69
CA ALA A 143 3.95 1.22 25.78
C ALA A 143 4.60 2.21 24.81
N VAL A 144 5.93 2.25 24.76
CA VAL A 144 6.70 3.10 23.84
C VAL A 144 6.39 2.73 22.38
N ILE A 145 6.44 1.44 22.03
CA ILE A 145 6.10 0.98 20.67
C ILE A 145 4.66 1.36 20.31
N SER A 146 3.74 1.26 21.26
CA SER A 146 2.32 1.59 21.06
C SER A 146 2.09 3.07 20.78
N VAL A 147 2.77 3.95 21.51
CA VAL A 147 2.79 5.40 21.26
C VAL A 147 3.37 5.68 19.87
N LEU A 148 4.52 5.07 19.53
CA LEU A 148 5.15 5.26 18.23
C LEU A 148 4.24 4.82 17.07
N LEU A 149 3.58 3.67 17.20
CA LEU A 149 2.61 3.20 16.20
C LEU A 149 1.45 4.18 16.04
N PHE A 150 0.90 4.69 17.15
CA PHE A 150 -0.17 5.69 17.09
C PHE A 150 0.27 6.97 16.37
N VAL A 151 1.46 7.49 16.69
CA VAL A 151 2.05 8.68 16.05
C VAL A 151 2.30 8.44 14.56
N VAL A 152 2.83 7.27 14.19
CA VAL A 152 3.04 6.89 12.77
C VAL A 152 1.71 6.82 12.02
N GLY A 153 0.66 6.26 12.63
CA GLY A 153 -0.69 6.24 12.06
C GLY A 153 -1.23 7.64 11.80
N PHE A 154 -1.09 8.53 12.79
CA PHE A 154 -1.51 9.92 12.67
C PHE A 154 -0.74 10.68 11.59
N LEU A 155 0.59 10.55 11.55
CA LEU A 155 1.43 11.17 10.51
C LEU A 155 1.08 10.65 9.12
N ALA A 156 0.84 9.35 8.98
CA ALA A 156 0.45 8.77 7.70
C ALA A 156 -0.91 9.30 7.23
N GLU A 157 -1.89 9.44 8.13
CA GLU A 157 -3.19 10.04 7.83
C GLU A 157 -3.04 11.49 7.34
N LEU A 158 -2.20 12.28 8.01
CA LEU A 158 -1.90 13.66 7.61
C LEU A 158 -1.26 13.70 6.20
N ILE A 159 -0.30 12.83 5.92
CA ILE A 159 0.36 12.76 4.60
C ILE A 159 -0.66 12.42 3.51
N VAL A 160 -1.52 11.42 3.74
CA VAL A 160 -2.58 11.03 2.79
C VAL A 160 -3.54 12.18 2.56
N SER A 161 -4.03 12.82 3.63
CA SER A 161 -4.95 13.96 3.55
C SER A 161 -4.35 15.14 2.77
N GLN A 162 -3.06 15.45 2.98
CA GLN A 162 -2.39 16.48 2.19
C GLN A 162 -2.24 16.08 0.72
N GLY A 163 -1.91 14.82 0.44
CA GLY A 163 -1.83 14.29 -0.92
C GLY A 163 -3.15 14.39 -1.69
N GLU A 164 -4.27 14.06 -1.06
CA GLU A 164 -5.60 14.20 -1.64
C GLU A 164 -5.94 15.66 -1.96
N ARG A 165 -5.58 16.58 -1.06
CA ARG A 165 -5.77 18.02 -1.27
C ARG A 165 -4.98 18.55 -2.45
N MET A 166 -3.76 18.09 -2.65
CA MET A 166 -2.93 18.47 -3.80
C MET A 166 -3.55 18.01 -5.13
N VAL A 167 -4.02 16.77 -5.19
CA VAL A 167 -4.69 16.22 -6.39
C VAL A 167 -5.99 16.97 -6.69
N GLU A 168 -6.74 17.37 -5.65
CA GLU A 168 -7.95 18.19 -5.84
C GLU A 168 -7.62 19.57 -6.41
N LEU A 169 -6.57 20.23 -5.92
CA LEU A 169 -6.12 21.52 -6.43
C LEU A 169 -5.66 21.44 -7.89
N GLU A 170 -4.87 20.43 -8.24
CA GLU A 170 -4.42 20.19 -9.63
C GLU A 170 -5.62 20.04 -10.57
N ARG A 171 -6.61 19.22 -10.20
CA ARG A 171 -7.85 19.06 -10.97
C ARG A 171 -8.68 20.33 -11.10
N ARG A 172 -8.65 21.23 -10.10
CA ARG A 172 -9.34 22.52 -10.17
C ARG A 172 -8.63 23.45 -11.15
N LEU A 173 -7.31 23.53 -11.08
CA LEU A 173 -6.49 24.32 -12.01
C LEU A 173 -6.63 23.86 -13.46
N GLU A 174 -6.67 22.54 -13.70
CA GLU A 174 -6.92 21.98 -15.03
C GLU A 174 -8.29 22.41 -15.58
N ARG A 175 -9.35 22.33 -14.76
CA ARG A 175 -10.70 22.76 -15.16
C ARG A 175 -10.78 24.26 -15.42
N GLU A 176 -10.14 25.08 -14.58
CA GLU A 176 -10.10 26.53 -14.77
C GLU A 176 -9.38 26.91 -16.07
N GLY A 177 -8.23 26.26 -16.35
CA GLY A 177 -7.52 26.43 -17.62
C GLY A 177 -8.32 25.99 -18.84
N GLU A 178 -9.08 24.90 -18.75
CA GLU A 178 -10.00 24.47 -19.81
C GLU A 178 -11.13 25.48 -20.05
N LEU A 179 -11.70 26.05 -18.98
CA LEU A 179 -12.77 27.05 -19.06
C LEU A 179 -12.27 28.38 -19.65
N GLU A 180 -11.09 28.85 -19.25
CA GLU A 180 -10.45 30.04 -19.83
C GLU A 180 -10.14 29.83 -21.32
N GLY A 181 -9.56 28.68 -21.68
CA GLY A 181 -9.28 28.31 -23.07
C GLY A 181 -10.54 28.21 -23.94
N ALA A 182 -11.63 27.67 -23.39
CA ALA A 182 -12.92 27.62 -24.07
C ALA A 182 -13.57 29.01 -24.23
N GLY A 183 -13.41 29.88 -23.24
CA GLY A 183 -13.90 31.27 -23.27
C GLY A 183 -13.17 32.13 -24.31
N LEU A 184 -11.85 31.98 -24.44
CA LEU A 184 -11.03 32.66 -25.45
C LEU A 184 -11.41 32.26 -26.88
N ARG A 185 -11.68 30.96 -27.12
CA ARG A 185 -12.15 30.48 -28.44
C ARG A 185 -13.53 31.02 -28.83
N ARG A 186 -14.43 31.22 -27.86
CA ARG A 186 -15.75 31.81 -28.14
C ARG A 186 -15.69 33.29 -28.51
N ARG A 187 -14.81 34.07 -27.86
CA ARG A 187 -14.65 35.51 -28.19
C ARG A 187 -13.98 35.72 -29.55
N SER A 188 -12.99 34.91 -29.92
CA SER A 188 -12.32 35.01 -31.22
C SER A 188 -13.22 34.66 -32.40
N GLY A 189 -14.27 33.84 -32.22
CA GLY A 189 -15.21 33.48 -33.27
C GLY A 189 -16.40 34.43 -33.41
N SER A 190 -16.62 35.33 -32.45
CA SER A 190 -17.68 36.36 -32.52
C SER A 190 -17.23 37.66 -33.17
N ASP A 191 -15.92 37.87 -33.32
CA ASP A 191 -15.35 39.07 -33.96
C ASP A 191 -15.13 38.88 -35.49
N GLU A 192 -15.49 37.73 -36.05
CA GLU A 192 -15.38 37.41 -37.51
C GLU A 192 -16.72 37.49 -38.28
N VAL A 193 -17.77 38.13 -37.74
CA VAL A 193 -19.07 38.32 -38.43
C VAL A 193 -19.43 39.78 -38.58
#